data_AF-A0A950PXH7-F1
#
_entry.id   AF-A0A950PXH7-F1
#
_cell.length_a   1.000
_cell.length_b   1.000
_cell.length_c   1.000
_cell.angle_alpha   90.00
_cell.angle_beta   90.00
_cell.angle_gamma   90.00
#
_symmetry.space_group_name_H-M   'P 1'
#
loop_
_entity.id
_entity.type
_entity.pdbx_description
1 polymer ?
#
loop_
_entity_poly.entity_id
_entity_poly.type
_entity_poly.pdbx_seq_one_letter_code
_entity_poly.pdbx_strand_id
1 'polypeptide(L)'
;MLLEPLGPNLRSRSHRSLTTLQVGALAGAGVMALTSAGDALLLGVLLGVAAGDVEAGVASLLAGLVVLGRFGSTSLAALAGAQHVVGPAGTSGPVLLAAASWCAAAALTLSTRAEFAVAVVFGLAAADVVAGPATHSAESLAVRAAASLVAVALAWFAGGWVPARLARPAAVAAGVLGVVLVLAA
;
A
#
# COMPACT_ATOMS: atom_id res chain seq x y z
N MET A 1 31.68 -10.50 25.78
CA MET A 1 30.98 -10.00 24.57
C MET A 1 29.82 -10.92 24.29
N LEU A 2 28.62 -10.54 24.74
CA LEU A 2 27.38 -11.25 24.42
C LEU A 2 26.97 -10.80 23.03
N LEU A 3 26.98 -11.72 22.06
CA LEU A 3 26.40 -11.50 20.73
C LEU A 3 24.89 -11.31 20.93
N GLU A 4 24.44 -10.07 20.88
CA GLU A 4 23.02 -9.78 20.64
C GLU A 4 22.63 -10.50 19.35
N PRO A 5 21.65 -11.41 19.37
CA PRO A 5 21.25 -12.09 18.17
C PRO A 5 20.65 -11.04 17.22
N LEU A 6 21.32 -10.81 16.09
CA LEU A 6 20.84 -10.12 14.88
C LEU A 6 19.68 -10.89 14.21
N GLY A 7 18.80 -11.48 15.02
CA GLY A 7 17.55 -12.05 14.57
C GLY A 7 16.46 -10.98 14.62
N PRO A 8 15.44 -11.06 13.75
CA PRO A 8 14.23 -10.26 13.92
C PRO A 8 13.75 -10.45 15.35
N ASN A 9 13.32 -9.37 16.01
CA ASN A 9 12.82 -9.37 17.39
C ASN A 9 11.49 -10.17 17.50
N LEU A 10 11.56 -11.48 17.29
CA LEU A 10 10.45 -12.43 17.35
C LEU A 10 9.89 -12.52 18.77
N ARG A 11 10.71 -12.19 19.78
CA ARG A 11 10.33 -12.23 21.21
C ARG A 11 9.50 -11.03 21.69
N SER A 12 9.41 -9.94 20.91
CA SER A 12 8.64 -8.75 21.29
C SER A 12 7.36 -8.53 20.49
N ARG A 13 6.96 -9.48 19.63
CA ARG A 13 5.65 -9.46 18.98
C ARG A 13 4.58 -9.86 19.98
N SER A 14 4.24 -8.98 20.91
CA SER A 14 2.98 -9.08 21.63
C SER A 14 1.87 -9.08 20.57
N HIS A 15 1.32 -10.26 20.27
CA HIS A 15 0.18 -10.41 19.38
C HIS A 15 -1.00 -9.68 20.02
N ARG A 16 -1.19 -8.43 19.61
CA ARG A 16 -2.39 -7.69 19.97
C ARG A 16 -3.46 -8.20 19.03
N SER A 17 -4.39 -9.01 19.55
CA SER A 17 -5.49 -9.51 18.73
C SER A 17 -6.20 -8.34 18.06
N LEU A 18 -6.40 -8.44 16.75
CA LEU A 18 -7.22 -7.49 16.01
C LEU A 18 -8.62 -7.47 16.62
N THR A 19 -9.18 -6.28 16.75
CA THR A 19 -10.59 -6.14 17.15
C THR A 19 -11.49 -6.65 16.03
N THR A 20 -12.73 -7.04 16.34
CA THR A 20 -13.72 -7.45 15.32
C THR A 20 -13.89 -6.42 14.21
N LEU A 21 -13.85 -5.13 14.57
CA LEU A 21 -13.89 -4.01 13.62
C LEU A 21 -12.68 -4.02 12.67
N GLN A 22 -11.47 -4.23 13.21
CA GLN A 22 -10.24 -4.29 12.43
C GLN A 22 -10.22 -5.49 11.48
N VAL A 23 -10.71 -6.65 11.92
CA VAL A 23 -10.86 -7.83 11.08
C VAL A 23 -11.84 -7.56 9.94
N GLY A 24 -12.98 -6.95 10.23
CA GLY A 24 -13.97 -6.56 9.21
C GLY A 24 -13.39 -5.57 8.19
N ALA A 25 -12.67 -4.55 8.66
CA ALA A 25 -12.02 -3.57 7.80
C ALA A 25 -10.93 -4.21 6.91
N LEU A 26 -10.11 -5.09 7.49
CA LEU A 26 -9.07 -5.83 6.79
C LEU A 26 -9.66 -6.74 5.72
N ALA A 27 -10.74 -7.46 6.03
CA ALA A 27 -11.44 -8.30 5.07
C ALA A 27 -12.03 -7.47 3.91
N GLY A 28 -12.68 -6.35 4.22
CA GLY A 28 -13.21 -5.44 3.20
C GLY A 28 -12.11 -4.88 2.28
N ALA A 29 -11.01 -4.39 2.87
CA ALA A 29 -9.85 -3.90 2.13
C ALA A 29 -9.20 -5.00 1.28
N GLY A 30 -9.10 -6.23 1.82
CA GLY A 30 -8.57 -7.39 1.10
C GLY A 30 -9.41 -7.74 -0.11
N VAL A 31 -10.74 -7.77 0.02
CA VAL A 31 -11.64 -8.01 -1.11
C VAL A 31 -11.50 -6.90 -2.16
N MET A 32 -11.44 -5.64 -1.75
CA MET A 32 -11.27 -4.51 -2.67
C MET A 32 -9.94 -4.59 -3.44
N ALA A 33 -8.83 -4.88 -2.77
CA ALA A 33 -7.53 -5.01 -3.43
C ALA A 33 -7.48 -6.22 -4.39
N LEU A 34 -7.98 -7.38 -3.96
CA LEU A 34 -8.00 -8.59 -4.78
C LEU A 34 -8.86 -8.44 -6.04
N THR A 35 -10.09 -7.95 -5.86
CA THR A 35 -11.06 -7.75 -6.96
C THR A 35 -10.79 -6.46 -7.74
N SER A 36 -9.98 -5.57 -7.19
CA SER A 36 -9.72 -4.24 -7.72
C SER A 36 -11.00 -3.43 -7.95
N ALA A 37 -11.99 -3.65 -7.09
CA ALA A 37 -13.30 -3.01 -7.13
C ALA A 37 -13.46 -2.07 -5.94
N GLY A 38 -14.16 -0.96 -6.16
CA GLY A 38 -14.44 0.04 -5.14
C GLY A 38 -13.70 1.35 -5.36
N ASP A 39 -13.36 2.00 -4.25
CA ASP A 39 -12.83 3.37 -4.21
C ASP A 39 -11.52 3.41 -3.43
N ALA A 40 -10.51 4.07 -3.98
CA ALA A 40 -9.16 4.15 -3.43
C ALA A 40 -9.12 4.90 -2.08
N LEU A 41 -9.97 5.91 -1.86
CA LEU A 41 -10.07 6.58 -0.57
C LEU A 41 -10.75 5.68 0.45
N LEU A 42 -11.83 4.98 0.06
CA LEU A 42 -12.48 4.00 0.92
C LEU A 42 -11.50 2.88 1.32
N LEU A 43 -10.71 2.37 0.37
CA LEU A 43 -9.63 1.43 0.65
C LEU A 43 -8.64 2.02 1.67
N GLY A 44 -8.20 3.27 1.46
CA GLY A 44 -7.32 3.97 2.40
C GLY A 44 -7.91 4.09 3.81
N VAL A 45 -9.22 4.39 3.94
CA VAL A 45 -9.93 4.43 5.22
C VAL A 45 -9.93 3.06 5.89
N LEU A 46 -10.31 2.00 5.16
CA LEU A 46 -10.36 0.64 5.68
C LEU A 46 -8.98 0.16 6.13
N LEU A 47 -7.94 0.47 5.36
CA LEU A 47 -6.55 0.20 5.72
C LEU A 47 -6.14 0.95 6.99
N GLY A 48 -6.51 2.21 7.14
CA GLY A 48 -6.28 2.99 8.36
C GLY A 48 -6.97 2.39 9.58
N VAL A 49 -8.22 1.97 9.45
CA VAL A 49 -8.97 1.29 10.53
C VAL A 49 -8.30 -0.04 10.88
N ALA A 50 -7.96 -0.86 9.88
CA ALA A 50 -7.26 -2.14 10.06
C ALA A 50 -5.89 -1.95 10.73
N ALA A 51 -5.17 -0.88 10.36
CA ALA A 51 -3.90 -0.50 10.96
C ALA A 51 -4.04 0.14 12.33
N GLY A 52 -5.25 0.45 12.82
CA GLY A 52 -5.55 0.92 14.17
C GLY A 52 -4.64 2.05 14.68
N ASP A 53 -4.19 2.91 13.78
CA ASP A 53 -3.15 3.92 13.98
C ASP A 53 -3.46 5.12 13.06
N VAL A 54 -3.44 6.32 13.63
CA VAL A 54 -3.85 7.54 12.91
C VAL A 54 -2.85 7.88 11.80
N GLU A 55 -1.55 7.73 12.04
CA GLU A 55 -0.52 8.06 11.04
C GLU A 55 -0.59 7.10 9.85
N ALA A 56 -0.79 5.81 10.11
CA ALA A 56 -1.04 4.82 9.05
C ALA A 56 -2.32 5.12 8.25
N GLY A 57 -3.38 5.58 8.92
CA GLY A 57 -4.61 6.02 8.27
C GLY A 57 -4.39 7.25 7.39
N VAL A 58 -3.68 8.26 7.89
CA VAL A 58 -3.33 9.47 7.13
C VAL A 58 -2.48 9.11 5.92
N ALA A 59 -1.44 8.29 6.08
CA ALA A 59 -0.60 7.85 4.97
C ALA A 59 -1.40 7.07 3.90
N SER A 60 -2.35 6.22 4.32
CA SER A 60 -3.22 5.47 3.41
C SER A 60 -4.19 6.38 2.65
N LEU A 61 -4.72 7.43 3.29
CA LEU A 61 -5.53 8.45 2.63
C LEU A 61 -4.73 9.28 1.64
N LEU A 62 -3.50 9.68 2.00
CA LEU A 62 -2.59 10.39 1.10
C LEU A 62 -2.28 9.56 -0.15
N ALA A 63 -2.07 8.24 0.00
CA ALA A 63 -1.92 7.35 -1.15
C ALA A 63 -3.15 7.35 -2.06
N GLY A 64 -4.37 7.36 -1.49
CA GLY A 64 -5.61 7.52 -2.25
C GLY A 64 -5.73 8.88 -2.96
N LEU A 65 -5.23 9.96 -2.35
CA LEU A 65 -5.18 11.28 -2.99
C LEU A 65 -4.16 11.34 -4.13
N VAL A 66 -3.03 10.66 -4.02
CA VAL A 66 -2.07 10.50 -5.12
C VAL A 66 -2.72 9.79 -6.31
N VAL A 67 -3.48 8.73 -6.04
CA VAL A 67 -4.28 8.02 -7.04
C VAL A 67 -5.28 8.97 -7.71
N LEU A 68 -6.06 9.71 -6.91
CA LEU A 68 -7.03 10.68 -7.43
C LEU A 68 -6.36 11.74 -8.31
N GLY A 69 -5.26 12.35 -7.87
CA GLY A 69 -4.64 13.42 -8.65
C GLY A 69 -3.90 12.91 -9.89
N ARG A 70 -3.38 11.66 -9.88
CA ARG A 70 -2.78 11.06 -11.08
C ARG A 70 -3.81 10.67 -12.14
N PHE A 71 -4.94 10.09 -11.73
CA PHE A 71 -5.91 9.50 -12.66
C PHE A 71 -7.20 10.30 -12.81
N GLY A 72 -7.39 11.35 -12.01
CA GLY A 72 -8.63 12.13 -11.96
C GLY A 72 -9.82 11.38 -11.37
N SER A 73 -9.61 10.16 -10.83
CA SER A 73 -10.66 9.29 -10.30
C SER A 73 -10.13 8.45 -9.14
N THR A 74 -10.98 8.18 -8.16
CA THR A 74 -10.73 7.25 -7.06
C THR A 74 -11.27 5.84 -7.34
N SER A 75 -12.02 5.63 -8.42
CA SER A 75 -12.60 4.32 -8.74
C SER A 75 -11.52 3.33 -9.19
N LEU A 76 -11.32 2.24 -8.45
CA LEU A 76 -10.32 1.22 -8.77
C LEU A 76 -10.56 0.55 -10.14
N ALA A 77 -11.83 0.42 -10.55
CA ALA A 77 -12.18 -0.08 -11.87
C ALA A 77 -11.79 0.90 -12.99
N ALA A 78 -11.94 2.21 -12.77
CA ALA A 78 -11.48 3.22 -13.70
C ALA A 78 -9.95 3.23 -13.82
N LEU A 79 -9.24 3.03 -12.70
CA LEU A 79 -7.79 2.84 -12.70
C LEU A 79 -7.36 1.62 -13.51
N ALA A 80 -8.07 0.49 -13.37
CA ALA A 80 -7.81 -0.72 -14.15
C ALA A 80 -7.87 -0.42 -15.66
N GLY A 81 -8.91 0.28 -16.09
CA GLY A 81 -9.06 0.71 -17.48
C GLY A 81 -7.96 1.67 -17.93
N ALA A 82 -7.60 2.66 -17.10
CA ALA A 82 -6.56 3.62 -17.41
C ALA A 82 -5.17 2.96 -17.54
N GLN A 83 -4.81 2.09 -16.61
CA GLN A 83 -3.53 1.37 -16.61
C GLN A 83 -3.48 0.26 -17.67
N HIS A 84 -4.64 -0.23 -18.14
CA HIS A 84 -4.68 -1.09 -19.31
C HIS A 84 -4.21 -0.36 -20.58
N VAL A 85 -4.61 0.90 -20.77
CA VAL A 85 -4.25 1.69 -21.96
C VAL A 85 -2.86 2.32 -21.83
N VAL A 86 -2.55 2.91 -20.67
CA VAL A 86 -1.32 3.67 -20.45
C VAL A 86 -0.16 2.78 -19.98
N GLY A 87 -0.48 1.63 -19.39
CA GLY A 87 0.48 0.76 -18.71
C GLY A 87 0.65 1.07 -17.20
N PRO A 88 1.59 0.37 -16.54
CA PRO A 88 1.78 0.47 -15.09
C PRO A 88 2.09 1.89 -14.61
N ALA A 89 1.47 2.31 -13.51
CA ALA A 89 1.61 3.67 -13.00
C ALA A 89 3.04 4.01 -12.55
N GLY A 90 3.80 3.00 -12.10
CA GLY A 90 5.19 3.17 -11.67
C GLY A 90 6.19 3.40 -12.79
N THR A 91 5.83 3.10 -14.04
CA THR A 91 6.75 3.12 -15.18
C THR A 91 6.24 3.91 -16.38
N SER A 92 4.95 4.18 -16.44
CA SER A 92 4.31 4.87 -17.56
C SER A 92 3.93 6.31 -17.22
N GLY A 93 3.92 7.17 -18.25
CA GLY A 93 3.49 8.57 -18.15
C GLY A 93 4.59 9.53 -17.65
N PRO A 94 4.22 10.75 -17.24
CA PRO A 94 5.15 11.75 -16.73
C PRO A 94 5.94 11.25 -15.52
N VAL A 95 7.25 11.55 -15.49
CA VAL A 95 8.19 11.06 -14.46
C VAL A 95 7.74 11.44 -13.05
N LEU A 96 7.22 12.65 -12.85
CA LEU A 96 6.73 13.11 -11.55
C LEU A 96 5.55 12.28 -11.04
N LEU A 97 4.59 11.98 -11.92
CA LEU A 97 3.44 11.13 -11.57
C LEU A 97 3.87 9.68 -11.32
N ALA A 98 4.90 9.18 -12.00
CA ALA A 98 5.45 7.85 -11.75
C ALA A 98 6.18 7.80 -10.40
N ALA A 99 6.98 8.82 -10.07
CA ALA A 99 7.59 8.95 -8.75
C ALA A 99 6.53 9.06 -7.64
N ALA A 100 5.43 9.76 -7.89
CA ALA A 100 4.32 9.87 -6.94
C ALA A 100 3.67 8.51 -6.64
N SER A 101 3.46 7.65 -7.63
CA SER A 101 2.88 6.31 -7.42
C SER A 101 3.79 5.41 -6.57
N TRP A 102 5.11 5.49 -6.78
CA TRP A 102 6.08 4.83 -5.91
C TRP A 102 6.07 5.39 -4.47
N CYS A 103 5.93 6.70 -4.30
CA CYS A 103 5.80 7.33 -2.99
C CYS A 103 4.53 6.87 -2.26
N ALA A 104 3.40 6.75 -2.97
CA ALA A 104 2.15 6.22 -2.43
C ALA A 104 2.28 4.74 -2.02
N ALA A 105 2.93 3.90 -2.84
CA ALA A 105 3.20 2.51 -2.46
C ALA A 105 4.15 2.39 -1.25
N ALA A 106 5.17 3.25 -1.16
CA ALA A 106 6.04 3.35 0.01
C ALA A 106 5.23 3.74 1.26
N ALA A 107 4.31 4.69 1.15
CA ALA A 107 3.44 5.10 2.24
C ALA A 107 2.59 3.92 2.75
N LEU A 108 1.98 3.15 1.86
CA LEU A 108 1.19 1.97 2.21
C LEU A 108 2.04 0.86 2.84
N THR A 109 3.18 0.52 2.24
CA THR A 109 4.06 -0.54 2.77
C THR A 109 4.62 -0.21 4.16
N LEU A 110 4.95 1.05 4.42
CA LEU A 110 5.42 1.52 5.74
C LEU A 110 4.28 1.69 6.76
N SER A 111 3.03 1.78 6.31
CA SER A 111 1.82 1.87 7.16
C SER A 111 1.40 0.53 7.77
N THR A 112 1.96 -0.58 7.30
CA THR A 112 1.58 -1.90 7.78
C THR A 112 2.05 -2.18 9.23
N ARG A 113 1.67 -3.36 9.74
CA ARG A 113 2.06 -3.91 11.04
C ARG A 113 2.76 -5.25 10.83
N ALA A 114 3.45 -5.77 11.85
CA ALA A 114 4.15 -7.06 11.83
C ALA A 114 3.23 -8.30 11.70
N GLU A 115 1.96 -8.13 11.29
CA GLU A 115 0.96 -9.19 11.16
C GLU A 115 0.75 -9.55 9.69
N PHE A 116 0.75 -10.85 9.38
CA PHE A 116 0.92 -11.31 8.00
C PHE A 116 -0.29 -10.95 7.15
N ALA A 117 -1.49 -11.15 7.69
CA ALA A 117 -2.73 -10.78 7.01
C ALA A 117 -2.78 -9.27 6.69
N VAL A 118 -2.34 -8.42 7.62
CA VAL A 118 -2.26 -6.97 7.42
C VAL A 118 -1.22 -6.63 6.34
N ALA A 119 -0.04 -7.24 6.41
CA ALA A 119 1.00 -7.06 5.40
C ALA A 119 0.56 -7.49 4.00
N VAL A 120 -0.20 -8.59 3.88
CA VAL A 120 -0.76 -9.05 2.61
C VAL A 120 -1.68 -7.98 2.01
N VAL A 121 -2.64 -7.47 2.78
CA VAL A 121 -3.62 -6.51 2.26
C VAL A 121 -2.98 -5.16 1.91
N PHE A 122 -2.07 -4.66 2.74
CA PHE A 122 -1.31 -3.44 2.44
C PHE A 122 -0.37 -3.62 1.24
N GLY A 123 0.28 -4.77 1.11
CA GLY A 123 1.14 -5.09 -0.02
C GLY A 123 0.37 -5.18 -1.33
N LEU A 124 -0.81 -5.82 -1.33
CA LEU A 124 -1.70 -5.85 -2.50
C LEU A 124 -2.13 -4.43 -2.92
N ALA A 125 -2.58 -3.61 -1.97
CA ALA A 125 -2.94 -2.23 -2.25
C ALA A 125 -1.76 -1.42 -2.82
N ALA A 126 -0.54 -1.60 -2.29
CA ALA A 126 0.65 -0.95 -2.81
C ALA A 126 1.00 -1.42 -4.24
N ALA A 127 0.82 -2.71 -4.54
CA ALA A 127 1.02 -3.24 -5.88
C ALA A 127 -0.02 -2.69 -6.86
N ASP A 128 -1.29 -2.57 -6.47
CA ASP A 128 -2.35 -1.99 -7.31
C ASP A 128 -2.04 -0.52 -7.65
N VAL A 129 -1.46 0.24 -6.72
CA VAL A 129 -1.07 1.64 -6.99
C VAL A 129 0.05 1.77 -8.03
N VAL A 130 1.00 0.83 -8.06
CA VAL A 130 2.21 0.90 -8.92
C VAL A 130 2.05 0.11 -10.22
N ALA A 131 1.73 -1.18 -10.11
CA ALA A 131 1.59 -2.09 -11.24
C ALA A 131 0.22 -1.97 -11.92
N GLY A 132 -0.80 -1.62 -11.13
CA GLY A 132 -2.17 -1.52 -11.59
C GLY A 132 -2.98 -2.79 -11.41
N PRO A 133 -4.32 -2.69 -11.36
CA PRO A 133 -5.19 -3.83 -11.13
C PRO A 133 -5.48 -4.66 -12.39
N ALA A 134 -5.09 -4.16 -13.57
CA ALA A 134 -5.47 -4.74 -14.86
C ALA A 134 -4.88 -6.14 -15.09
N THR A 135 -5.76 -7.13 -15.34
CA THR A 135 -5.39 -8.51 -15.72
C THR A 135 -6.11 -8.89 -17.01
N HIS A 136 -5.65 -8.36 -18.14
CA HIS A 136 -6.27 -8.62 -19.45
C HIS A 136 -5.48 -9.62 -20.29
N SER A 137 -4.21 -9.81 -19.98
CA SER A 137 -3.32 -10.81 -20.60
C SER A 137 -2.59 -11.63 -19.53
N ALA A 138 -2.14 -12.84 -19.88
CA ALA A 138 -1.34 -13.68 -18.98
C ALA A 138 -0.08 -12.97 -18.48
N GLU A 139 0.55 -12.14 -19.34
CA GLU A 139 1.71 -11.32 -18.98
C GLU A 139 1.34 -10.25 -17.94
N SER A 140 0.25 -9.51 -18.14
CA SER A 140 -0.21 -8.50 -17.16
C SER A 140 -0.56 -9.13 -15.81
N LEU A 141 -1.12 -10.34 -15.81
CA LEU A 141 -1.41 -11.09 -14.61
C LEU A 141 -0.12 -11.57 -13.92
N ALA A 142 0.89 -12.00 -14.67
CA ALA A 142 2.19 -12.37 -14.12
C ALA A 142 2.91 -11.16 -13.49
N VAL A 143 2.87 -10.00 -14.14
CA VAL A 143 3.42 -8.74 -13.61
C VAL A 143 2.70 -8.34 -12.32
N ARG A 144 1.37 -8.40 -12.30
CA ARG A 144 0.58 -8.09 -11.10
C ARG A 144 0.85 -9.07 -9.96
N ALA A 145 0.95 -10.36 -10.25
CA ALA A 145 1.29 -11.39 -9.26
C ALA A 145 2.69 -11.16 -8.69
N ALA A 146 3.68 -10.90 -9.54
CA ALA A 146 5.05 -10.60 -9.11
C ALA A 146 5.11 -9.32 -8.27
N ALA A 147 4.47 -8.23 -8.72
CA ALA A 147 4.40 -6.98 -7.99
C ALA A 147 3.72 -7.15 -6.62
N SER A 148 2.62 -7.90 -6.57
CA SER A 148 1.92 -8.26 -5.33
C SER A 148 2.83 -9.02 -4.37
N LEU A 149 3.51 -10.08 -4.83
CA LEU A 149 4.42 -10.87 -4.00
C LEU A 149 5.56 -10.02 -3.42
N VAL A 150 6.17 -9.16 -4.26
CA VAL A 150 7.24 -8.25 -3.84
C VAL A 150 6.70 -7.23 -2.83
N ALA A 151 5.57 -6.59 -3.10
CA ALA A 151 4.98 -5.58 -2.22
C ALA A 151 4.53 -6.18 -0.87
N VAL A 152 3.97 -7.39 -0.87
CA VAL A 152 3.63 -8.13 0.36
C VAL A 152 4.88 -8.48 1.15
N ALA A 153 5.95 -8.95 0.48
CA ALA A 153 7.21 -9.23 1.15
C ALA A 153 7.83 -7.97 1.77
N LEU A 154 7.81 -6.84 1.04
CA LEU A 154 8.28 -5.53 1.53
C LEU A 154 7.45 -5.04 2.71
N ALA A 155 6.11 -5.13 2.63
CA ALA A 155 5.23 -4.76 3.73
C ALA A 155 5.50 -5.63 4.97
N TRP A 156 5.60 -6.95 4.80
CA TRP A 156 5.90 -7.87 5.90
C TRP A 156 7.26 -7.57 6.55
N PHE A 157 8.27 -7.30 5.72
CA PHE A 157 9.60 -6.93 6.20
C PHE A 157 9.58 -5.58 6.92
N ALA A 158 8.95 -4.56 6.34
CA ALA A 158 8.81 -3.24 6.93
C ALA A 158 8.12 -3.30 8.30
N GLY A 159 6.99 -4.01 8.39
CA GLY A 159 6.26 -4.19 9.64
C GLY A 159 7.02 -4.97 10.70
N GLY A 160 7.90 -5.90 10.29
CA GLY A 160 8.67 -6.76 11.20
C GLY A 160 10.03 -6.21 11.65
N TRP A 161 10.66 -5.36 10.83
CA TRP A 161 12.06 -4.94 11.00
C TRP A 161 12.24 -3.44 11.23
N VAL A 162 11.32 -2.60 10.74
CA VAL A 162 11.42 -1.15 10.91
C VAL A 162 10.72 -0.75 12.21
N PRO A 163 11.39 -0.03 13.13
CA PRO A 163 10.76 0.48 14.33
C PRO A 163 9.56 1.37 13.97
N ALA A 164 8.40 1.15 14.60
CA ALA A 164 7.17 1.91 14.31
C ALA A 164 7.38 3.44 14.40
N ARG A 165 8.21 3.88 15.35
CA ARG A 165 8.62 5.30 15.52
C ARG A 165 9.29 5.93 14.30
N LEU A 166 9.87 5.13 13.40
CA LEU A 166 10.47 5.59 12.15
C LEU A 166 9.56 5.30 10.96
N ALA A 167 8.91 4.13 10.94
CA ALA A 167 8.05 3.71 9.85
C ALA A 167 6.86 4.65 9.65
N ARG A 168 6.20 5.08 10.73
CA ARG A 168 4.98 5.90 10.67
C ARG A 168 5.21 7.32 10.15
N PRO A 169 6.18 8.11 10.66
CA PRO A 169 6.47 9.42 10.07
C PRO A 169 7.02 9.29 8.64
N ALA A 170 7.80 8.24 8.34
CA ALA A 170 8.26 7.99 6.98
C ALA A 170 7.11 7.66 6.02
N ALA A 171 6.09 6.93 6.48
CA ALA A 171 4.89 6.64 5.69
C ALA A 171 4.13 7.93 5.35
N VAL A 172 3.93 8.81 6.34
CA VAL A 172 3.28 10.11 6.14
C VAL A 172 4.12 10.99 5.21
N ALA A 173 5.43 11.07 5.43
CA ALA A 173 6.34 11.86 4.58
C ALA A 173 6.33 11.36 3.12
N ALA A 174 6.32 10.05 2.90
CA ALA A 174 6.18 9.46 1.58
C ALA A 174 4.83 9.81 0.94
N GLY A 175 3.73 9.74 1.70
CA GLY A 175 2.40 10.14 1.23
C GLY A 175 2.34 11.62 0.84
N VAL A 176 2.88 12.51 1.69
CA VAL A 176 2.95 13.96 1.44
C VAL A 176 3.79 14.25 0.20
N LEU A 177 4.97 13.63 0.09
CA LEU A 177 5.83 13.79 -1.09
C LEU A 177 5.09 13.35 -2.36
N GLY A 178 4.37 12.24 -2.32
CA GLY A 178 3.55 11.79 -3.45
C GLY A 178 2.52 12.84 -3.87
N VAL A 179 1.80 13.44 -2.92
CA VAL A 179 0.81 14.49 -3.21
C VAL A 179 1.49 15.74 -3.79
N VAL A 180 2.62 16.16 -3.23
CA VAL A 180 3.39 17.31 -3.73
C VAL A 180 3.86 17.07 -5.17
N LEU A 181 4.34 15.86 -5.48
CA LEU A 181 4.77 15.50 -6.83
C LEU A 181 3.61 15.52 -7.82
N VAL A 182 2.41 15.11 -7.42
CA VAL A 182 1.20 15.19 -8.25
C VAL A 182 0.81 16.63 -8.52
N LEU A 183 0.87 17.51 -7.51
CA LEU A 183 0.54 18.94 -7.67
C LEU A 183 1.58 19.70 -8.51
N ALA A 184 2.79 19.17 -8.64
CA ALA A 184 3.88 19.76 -9.43
C ALA A 184 3.94 19.26 -10.89
N ALA A 185 3.13 18.26 -11.25
CA ALA A 185 3.09 17.63 -12.57
C ALA A 185 2.03 18.26 -13.48
#